data_AF-A0A3P8QAW9-F1
#
_entry.id   AF-A0A3P8QAW9-F1
#
_cell.length_a   1.000
_cell.length_b   1.000
_cell.length_c   1.000
_cell.angle_alpha   90.00
_cell.angle_beta   90.00
_cell.angle_gamma   90.00
#
_symmetry.space_group_name_H-M   'P 1'
#
loop_
_entity.id
_entity.type
_entity.pdbx_description
1 polymer ?
#
loop_
_entity_poly.entity_id
_entity_poly.type
_entity_poly.pdbx_seq_one_letter_code
_entity_poly.pdbx_strand_id
1 'polypeptide(L)'
;MGVAGIGKTVLTQKYSLDWAEDKANQDIKFLFPFTFRELNVLKEEKFSLVGLVHHFFTETKEAGICSFEDFQVVFIFDGLDECRLPLDFHKTTILTDPRKSTSVDVLLINLIRGKLLPSARLWITTRPAAANQIPPKCVGMVTEIRGFTDPQKEEYFRKRFGDEEQASRIISHIKTSRSLHIMCHIPVFCWITATVLEDVLETREGRQLPKTLTEMYIHFLVVQAKVKKVKYDGGAETDPHWSPESRKMMESLGKLAFDQLQKGNLIFYESDLTECGIDIRAASVYSGVFTQIFKEERGLYQDKVFCFIHLSVQEFLAALHVHLTFINSGLNLLEEQQTT
;
A
#
# COMPACT_ATOMS: atom_id res chain seq x y z
N MET A 1 -12.68 -6.03 4.38
CA MET A 1 -12.81 -5.18 3.18
C MET A 1 -12.66 -3.71 3.56
N GLY A 2 -12.31 -2.86 2.61
CA GLY A 2 -12.31 -1.41 2.79
C GLY A 2 -11.59 -0.69 1.65
N VAL A 3 -11.82 0.62 1.52
CA VAL A 3 -11.25 1.44 0.45
C VAL A 3 -9.71 1.54 0.53
N ALA A 4 -9.08 2.07 -0.51
CA ALA A 4 -7.63 2.30 -0.49
C ALA A 4 -7.23 3.25 0.67
N GLY A 5 -6.05 3.04 1.25
CA GLY A 5 -5.56 3.89 2.35
C GLY A 5 -6.29 3.77 3.69
N ILE A 6 -7.35 2.95 3.79
CA ILE A 6 -8.21 2.88 4.98
C ILE A 6 -7.55 2.18 6.19
N GLY A 7 -6.37 1.57 6.01
CA GLY A 7 -5.63 0.90 7.07
C GLY A 7 -5.78 -0.62 7.14
N LYS A 8 -6.20 -1.29 6.05
CA LYS A 8 -6.30 -2.77 6.00
C LYS A 8 -4.99 -3.48 6.36
N THR A 9 -3.89 -3.13 5.70
CA THR A 9 -2.55 -3.69 5.93
C THR A 9 -2.01 -3.33 7.31
N VAL A 10 -2.20 -2.09 7.77
CA VAL A 10 -1.76 -1.66 9.11
C VAL A 10 -2.51 -2.44 10.20
N LEU A 11 -3.80 -2.74 9.99
CA LEU A 11 -4.57 -3.54 10.94
C LEU A 11 -4.03 -4.96 11.06
N THR A 12 -3.70 -5.61 9.94
CA THR A 12 -3.13 -6.97 9.98
C THR A 12 -1.70 -6.97 10.54
N GLN A 13 -0.90 -5.94 10.24
CA GLN A 13 0.41 -5.76 10.86
C GLN A 13 0.31 -5.56 12.38
N LYS A 14 -0.64 -4.73 12.84
CA LYS A 14 -0.87 -4.52 14.28
C LYS A 14 -1.31 -5.81 14.98
N TYR A 15 -2.19 -6.58 14.33
CA TYR A 15 -2.60 -7.89 14.83
C TYR A 15 -1.41 -8.86 14.97
N SER A 16 -0.54 -8.92 13.95
CA SER A 16 0.68 -9.73 13.98
C SER A 16 1.66 -9.26 15.06
N LEU A 17 1.82 -7.94 15.24
CA LEU A 17 2.69 -7.36 16.25
C LEU A 17 2.19 -7.68 17.67
N ASP A 18 0.90 -7.52 17.93
CA ASP A 18 0.32 -7.83 19.24
C ASP A 18 0.40 -9.32 19.58
N TRP A 19 0.30 -10.19 18.57
CA TRP A 19 0.55 -11.62 18.73
C TRP A 19 2.03 -11.90 19.05
N ALA A 20 2.96 -11.28 18.32
CA ALA A 20 4.40 -11.49 18.49
C ALA A 20 4.97 -10.91 19.80
N GLU A 21 4.33 -9.86 20.35
CA GLU A 21 4.69 -9.25 21.64
C GLU A 21 3.92 -9.85 22.83
N ASP A 22 3.25 -10.99 22.64
CA ASP A 22 2.44 -11.67 23.65
C ASP A 22 1.31 -10.83 24.27
N LYS A 23 0.83 -9.80 23.56
CA LYS A 23 -0.21 -8.87 24.04
C LYS A 23 -1.63 -9.38 23.78
N ALA A 24 -1.84 -10.14 22.71
CA ALA A 24 -3.16 -10.65 22.32
C ALA A 24 -3.08 -11.97 21.53
N ASN A 25 -4.22 -12.65 21.37
CA ASN A 25 -4.41 -13.82 20.50
C ASN A 25 -3.46 -15.00 20.79
N GLN A 26 -3.19 -15.24 22.07
CA GLN A 26 -2.27 -16.30 22.54
C GLN A 26 -2.83 -17.72 22.36
N ASP A 27 -4.08 -17.86 21.92
CA ASP A 27 -4.64 -19.12 21.44
C ASP A 27 -4.03 -19.56 20.10
N ILE A 28 -3.40 -18.65 19.35
CA ILE A 28 -2.78 -18.92 18.05
C ILE A 28 -1.31 -19.29 18.24
N LYS A 29 -0.94 -20.50 17.79
CA LYS A 29 0.44 -20.97 17.88
C LYS A 29 1.32 -20.45 16.75
N PHE A 30 0.76 -20.34 15.54
CA PHE A 30 1.49 -19.86 14.38
C PHE A 30 0.66 -18.84 13.60
N LEU A 31 1.29 -17.73 13.24
CA LEU A 31 0.72 -16.68 12.44
C LEU A 31 1.63 -16.45 11.24
N PHE A 32 1.11 -16.69 10.03
CA PHE A 32 1.85 -16.54 8.79
C PHE A 32 1.24 -15.42 7.93
N PRO A 33 1.80 -14.20 7.98
CA PRO A 33 1.39 -13.13 7.08
C PRO A 33 2.05 -13.28 5.70
N PHE A 34 1.21 -13.29 4.67
CA PHE A 34 1.59 -13.27 3.26
C PHE A 34 0.91 -12.08 2.57
N THR A 35 1.56 -11.51 1.57
CA THR A 35 0.90 -10.60 0.64
C THR A 35 0.61 -11.31 -0.68
N PHE A 36 -0.51 -11.01 -1.33
CA PHE A 36 -0.76 -11.53 -2.68
C PHE A 36 0.28 -11.06 -3.70
N ARG A 37 0.90 -9.90 -3.47
CA ARG A 37 2.04 -9.41 -4.25
C ARG A 37 3.20 -10.40 -4.22
N GLU A 38 3.59 -10.90 -3.04
CA GLU A 38 4.66 -11.89 -2.91
C GLU A 38 4.30 -13.21 -3.58
N LEU A 39 3.06 -13.66 -3.41
CA LEU A 39 2.56 -14.91 -3.99
C LEU A 39 2.51 -14.87 -5.51
N ASN A 40 2.22 -13.70 -6.11
CA ASN A 40 2.23 -13.53 -7.57
C ASN A 40 3.60 -13.81 -8.19
N VAL A 41 4.70 -13.57 -7.47
CA VAL A 41 6.06 -13.83 -7.97
C VAL A 41 6.33 -15.33 -8.10
N LEU A 42 5.66 -16.15 -7.27
CA LEU A 42 5.79 -17.60 -7.26
C LEU A 42 4.87 -18.33 -8.25
N LYS A 43 4.20 -17.61 -9.15
CA LYS A 43 3.14 -18.16 -10.01
C LYS A 43 3.60 -19.34 -10.89
N GLU A 44 4.87 -19.36 -11.31
CA GLU A 44 5.44 -20.41 -12.16
C GLU A 44 6.09 -21.54 -11.34
N GLU A 45 6.20 -21.37 -10.03
CA GLU A 45 6.82 -22.34 -9.13
C GLU A 45 5.78 -23.27 -8.49
N LYS A 46 6.27 -24.40 -8.00
CA LYS A 46 5.45 -25.39 -7.30
C LYS A 46 5.93 -25.60 -5.88
N PHE A 47 5.00 -25.51 -4.95
CA PHE A 47 5.24 -25.66 -3.53
C PHE A 47 4.28 -26.67 -2.92
N SER A 48 4.71 -27.35 -1.87
CA SER A 48 3.79 -27.87 -0.87
C SER A 48 3.42 -26.74 0.11
N LEU A 49 2.36 -26.88 0.90
CA LEU A 49 2.02 -25.87 1.91
C LEU A 49 3.19 -25.67 2.89
N VAL A 50 3.78 -26.77 3.36
CA VAL A 50 4.96 -26.72 4.24
C VAL A 50 6.14 -26.05 3.54
N GLY A 51 6.39 -26.40 2.28
CA GLY A 51 7.45 -25.79 1.49
C GLY A 51 7.26 -24.30 1.26
N LEU A 52 6.01 -23.85 1.05
CA LEU A 52 5.68 -22.43 0.90
C LEU A 52 5.95 -21.68 2.21
N VAL A 53 5.53 -22.24 3.35
CA VAL A 53 5.82 -21.65 4.67
C VAL A 53 7.32 -21.60 4.93
N HIS A 54 8.05 -22.70 4.70
CA HIS A 54 9.51 -22.74 4.88
C HIS A 54 10.27 -21.81 3.96
N HIS A 55 9.73 -21.56 2.75
CA HIS A 55 10.29 -20.60 1.83
C HIS A 55 10.22 -19.21 2.43
N PHE A 56 9.05 -18.77 2.91
CA PHE A 56 8.93 -17.42 3.46
C PHE A 56 9.44 -17.30 4.91
N PHE A 57 9.37 -18.34 5.73
CA PHE A 57 9.66 -18.31 7.15
C PHE A 57 10.72 -19.38 7.46
N THR A 58 11.98 -19.10 7.13
CA THR A 58 13.08 -20.06 7.25
C THR A 58 13.29 -20.55 8.68
N GLU A 59 12.92 -19.75 9.67
CA GLU A 59 12.98 -20.09 11.09
C GLU A 59 12.12 -21.32 11.40
N THR A 60 10.99 -21.50 10.71
CA THR A 60 10.15 -22.69 10.90
C THR A 60 10.81 -23.96 10.35
N LYS A 61 11.61 -23.83 9.29
CA LYS A 61 12.41 -24.91 8.73
C LYS A 61 13.57 -25.25 9.67
N GLU A 62 14.25 -24.24 10.20
CA GLU A 62 15.36 -24.39 11.15
C GLU A 62 14.90 -25.02 12.46
N ALA A 63 13.70 -24.69 12.93
CA ALA A 63 13.05 -25.31 14.08
C ALA A 63 12.57 -26.75 13.83
N GLY A 64 12.72 -27.28 12.60
CA GLY A 64 12.32 -28.64 12.24
C GLY A 64 10.80 -28.85 12.18
N ILE A 65 10.01 -27.78 12.05
CA ILE A 65 8.54 -27.86 12.01
C ILE A 65 8.09 -28.34 10.64
N CYS A 66 7.61 -29.58 10.56
CA CYS A 66 7.20 -30.22 9.31
C CYS A 66 5.69 -30.50 9.21
N SER A 67 4.91 -30.13 10.24
CA SER A 67 3.45 -30.28 10.28
C SER A 67 2.81 -29.11 11.02
N PHE A 68 1.62 -28.72 10.57
CA PHE A 68 0.81 -27.64 11.13
C PHE A 68 -0.57 -28.11 11.60
N GLU A 69 -0.88 -29.40 11.42
CA GLU A 69 -2.24 -29.95 11.60
C GLU A 69 -2.73 -29.88 13.06
N ASP A 70 -1.80 -30.05 14.02
CA ASP A 70 -2.09 -30.06 15.46
C ASP A 70 -2.09 -28.67 16.10
N PHE A 71 -1.86 -27.62 15.32
CA PHE A 71 -1.71 -26.26 15.82
C PHE A 71 -2.83 -25.35 15.36
N GLN A 72 -3.23 -24.41 16.22
CA GLN A 72 -4.05 -23.29 15.78
C GLN A 72 -3.19 -22.36 14.94
N VAL A 73 -3.34 -22.47 13.62
CA VAL A 73 -2.62 -21.65 12.63
C VAL A 73 -3.53 -20.59 12.05
N VAL A 74 -2.99 -19.39 11.87
CA VAL A 74 -3.65 -18.30 11.14
C VAL A 74 -2.79 -17.88 9.96
N PHE A 75 -3.39 -17.91 8.77
CA PHE A 75 -2.81 -17.30 7.58
C PHE A 75 -3.47 -15.95 7.34
N ILE A 76 -2.65 -14.91 7.20
CA ILE A 76 -3.11 -13.60 6.74
C ILE A 76 -2.69 -13.46 5.29
N PHE A 77 -3.64 -13.24 4.39
CA PHE A 77 -3.37 -12.90 2.99
C PHE A 77 -3.78 -11.45 2.72
N ASP A 78 -2.80 -10.56 2.66
CA ASP A 78 -3.02 -9.13 2.45
C ASP A 78 -3.08 -8.80 0.95
N GLY A 79 -4.09 -8.02 0.54
CA GLY A 79 -4.17 -7.43 -0.80
C GLY A 79 -4.73 -8.33 -1.90
N LEU A 80 -5.84 -9.04 -1.70
CA LEU A 80 -6.46 -9.87 -2.75
C LEU A 80 -6.79 -9.08 -4.04
N ASP A 81 -7.07 -7.78 -3.94
CA ASP A 81 -7.24 -6.90 -5.11
C ASP A 81 -6.01 -6.82 -6.02
N GLU A 82 -4.88 -7.35 -5.56
CA GLU A 82 -3.60 -7.35 -6.25
C GLU A 82 -3.21 -8.76 -6.70
N CYS A 83 -4.06 -9.75 -6.46
CA CYS A 83 -3.87 -11.14 -6.89
C CYS A 83 -3.90 -11.23 -8.42
N ARG A 84 -2.88 -11.87 -8.99
CA ARG A 84 -2.75 -12.19 -10.42
C ARG A 84 -2.78 -13.70 -10.68
N LEU A 85 -2.90 -14.50 -9.62
CA LEU A 85 -2.99 -15.95 -9.71
C LEU A 85 -4.39 -16.36 -10.22
N PRO A 86 -4.50 -17.39 -11.07
CA PRO A 86 -5.78 -17.84 -11.60
C PRO A 86 -6.59 -18.60 -10.54
N LEU A 87 -7.38 -17.89 -9.74
CA LEU A 87 -8.19 -18.48 -8.67
C LEU A 87 -9.51 -19.13 -9.20
N ASP A 88 -9.40 -20.17 -10.03
CA ASP A 88 -10.58 -20.91 -10.54
C ASP A 88 -11.11 -21.92 -9.51
N PHE A 89 -12.03 -21.49 -8.66
CA PHE A 89 -12.71 -22.34 -7.66
C PHE A 89 -13.66 -23.40 -8.23
N HIS A 90 -13.86 -23.51 -9.55
CA HIS A 90 -14.73 -24.53 -10.13
C HIS A 90 -13.94 -25.74 -10.62
N LYS A 91 -12.75 -25.52 -11.20
CA LYS A 91 -11.97 -26.58 -11.87
C LYS A 91 -10.76 -27.09 -11.08
N THR A 92 -10.46 -26.52 -9.91
CA THR A 92 -9.28 -26.95 -9.14
C THR A 92 -9.41 -28.38 -8.60
N THR A 93 -8.34 -29.15 -8.75
CA THR A 93 -8.16 -30.44 -8.08
C THR A 93 -8.14 -30.27 -6.56
N ILE A 94 -8.81 -31.20 -5.86
CA ILE A 94 -8.81 -31.25 -4.39
C ILE A 94 -7.42 -31.68 -3.90
N LEU A 95 -6.87 -30.88 -2.99
CA LEU A 95 -5.62 -31.16 -2.30
C LEU A 95 -5.86 -31.12 -0.79
N THR A 96 -5.50 -32.21 -0.11
CA THR A 96 -5.63 -32.35 1.34
C THR A 96 -4.29 -32.54 2.06
N ASP A 97 -3.28 -33.07 1.37
CA ASP A 97 -1.95 -33.31 1.93
C ASP A 97 -1.06 -32.04 1.87
N PRO A 98 -0.68 -31.44 3.02
CA PRO A 98 0.14 -30.24 3.06
C PRO A 98 1.58 -30.44 2.59
N ARG A 99 2.03 -31.68 2.38
CA ARG A 99 3.38 -32.01 1.89
C ARG A 99 3.45 -32.23 0.38
N LYS A 100 2.30 -32.36 -0.30
CA LYS A 100 2.27 -32.57 -1.76
C LYS A 100 2.44 -31.24 -2.49
N SER A 101 3.38 -31.22 -3.44
CA SER A 101 3.70 -30.03 -4.24
C SER A 101 2.69 -29.78 -5.36
N THR A 102 2.28 -28.52 -5.52
CA THR A 102 1.37 -28.05 -6.57
C THR A 102 1.62 -26.56 -6.84
N SER A 103 0.89 -25.96 -7.79
CA SER A 103 1.01 -24.51 -8.05
C SER A 103 0.38 -23.68 -6.92
N VAL A 104 0.85 -22.45 -6.76
CA VAL A 104 0.44 -21.58 -5.64
C VAL A 104 -1.06 -21.27 -5.66
N ASP A 105 -1.66 -21.09 -6.82
CA ASP A 105 -3.11 -20.90 -6.97
C ASP A 105 -3.90 -22.11 -6.43
N VAL A 106 -3.46 -23.34 -6.73
CA VAL A 106 -4.10 -24.57 -6.24
C VAL A 106 -3.98 -24.69 -4.72
N LEU A 107 -2.83 -24.32 -4.14
CA LEU A 107 -2.65 -24.27 -2.68
C LEU A 107 -3.65 -23.29 -2.04
N LEU A 108 -3.70 -22.05 -2.52
CA LEU A 108 -4.56 -21.01 -1.98
C LEU A 108 -6.04 -21.37 -2.10
N ILE A 109 -6.47 -21.90 -3.25
CA ILE A 109 -7.85 -22.33 -3.44
C ILE A 109 -8.22 -23.43 -2.45
N ASN A 110 -7.35 -24.43 -2.24
CA ASN A 110 -7.65 -25.53 -1.32
C ASN A 110 -7.60 -25.08 0.15
N LEU A 111 -6.73 -24.13 0.54
CA LEU A 111 -6.79 -23.47 1.85
C LEU A 111 -8.12 -22.74 2.03
N ILE A 112 -8.51 -21.89 1.07
CA ILE A 112 -9.74 -21.07 1.13
C ILE A 112 -11.00 -21.95 1.16
N ARG A 113 -11.00 -23.09 0.47
CA ARG A 113 -12.10 -24.06 0.54
C ARG A 113 -12.11 -24.88 1.84
N GLY A 114 -11.09 -24.77 2.68
CA GLY A 114 -10.91 -25.60 3.87
C GLY A 114 -10.63 -27.07 3.55
N LYS A 115 -10.08 -27.37 2.36
CA LYS A 115 -9.67 -28.73 1.96
C LYS A 115 -8.23 -29.03 2.37
N LEU A 116 -7.38 -28.02 2.36
CA LEU A 116 -6.01 -28.09 2.82
C LEU A 116 -5.90 -27.41 4.18
N LEU A 117 -5.34 -28.13 5.15
CA LEU A 117 -5.21 -27.68 6.56
C LEU A 117 -6.53 -27.10 7.14
N PRO A 118 -7.58 -27.93 7.31
CA PRO A 118 -8.93 -27.44 7.63
C PRO A 118 -9.06 -26.72 8.98
N SER A 119 -8.12 -26.93 9.91
CA SER A 119 -8.07 -26.27 11.22
C SER A 119 -7.53 -24.83 11.17
N ALA A 120 -6.92 -24.43 10.04
CA ALA A 120 -6.37 -23.10 9.89
C ALA A 120 -7.46 -22.03 9.72
N ARG A 121 -7.26 -20.86 10.34
CA ARG A 121 -8.10 -19.68 10.08
C ARG A 121 -7.42 -18.81 9.03
N LEU A 122 -8.22 -18.24 8.14
CA LEU A 122 -7.72 -17.35 7.09
C LEU A 122 -8.28 -15.95 7.30
N TRP A 123 -7.40 -14.95 7.27
CA TRP A 123 -7.78 -13.54 7.20
C TRP A 123 -7.33 -12.98 5.87
N ILE A 124 -8.28 -12.61 5.01
CA ILE A 124 -7.99 -12.02 3.71
C ILE A 124 -8.39 -10.54 3.70
N THR A 125 -7.46 -9.66 3.32
CA THR A 125 -7.77 -8.25 3.10
C THR A 125 -7.99 -7.99 1.61
N THR A 126 -8.94 -7.11 1.30
CA THR A 126 -9.28 -6.78 -0.09
C THR A 126 -10.06 -5.47 -0.20
N ARG A 127 -10.06 -4.87 -1.38
CA ARG A 127 -11.04 -3.84 -1.77
C ARG A 127 -12.40 -4.49 -2.10
N PRO A 128 -13.52 -3.79 -1.90
CA PRO A 128 -14.84 -4.32 -2.21
C PRO A 128 -14.96 -4.88 -3.64
N ALA A 129 -14.36 -4.19 -4.63
CA ALA A 129 -14.41 -4.59 -6.04
C ALA A 129 -13.76 -5.94 -6.36
N ALA A 130 -12.83 -6.42 -5.52
CA ALA A 130 -12.14 -7.69 -5.70
C ALA A 130 -12.63 -8.79 -4.76
N ALA A 131 -13.58 -8.50 -3.87
CA ALA A 131 -14.09 -9.47 -2.90
C ALA A 131 -14.83 -10.64 -3.56
N ASN A 132 -15.41 -10.41 -4.73
CA ASN A 132 -16.10 -11.42 -5.54
C ASN A 132 -15.17 -12.49 -6.15
N GLN A 133 -13.84 -12.30 -6.10
CA GLN A 133 -12.89 -13.34 -6.48
C GLN A 133 -12.98 -14.58 -5.57
N ILE A 134 -13.47 -14.41 -4.34
CA ILE A 134 -13.71 -15.52 -3.41
C ILE A 134 -15.20 -15.87 -3.41
N PRO A 135 -15.57 -17.15 -3.65
CA PRO A 135 -16.95 -17.59 -3.57
C PRO A 135 -17.55 -17.32 -2.18
N PRO A 136 -18.78 -16.77 -2.08
CA PRO A 136 -19.41 -16.47 -0.79
C PRO A 136 -19.50 -17.67 0.17
N LYS A 137 -19.65 -18.89 -0.39
CA LYS A 137 -19.69 -20.14 0.39
C LYS A 137 -18.39 -20.47 1.13
N CYS A 138 -17.28 -19.84 0.77
CA CYS A 138 -15.97 -20.00 1.42
C CYS A 138 -15.72 -18.91 2.48
N VAL A 139 -16.65 -17.98 2.68
CA VAL A 139 -16.48 -16.82 3.57
C VAL A 139 -17.31 -17.00 4.82
N GLY A 140 -16.65 -17.13 5.97
CA GLY A 140 -17.34 -17.24 7.27
C GLY A 140 -17.74 -15.90 7.87
N MET A 141 -16.97 -14.84 7.63
CA MET A 141 -17.21 -13.51 8.18
C MET A 141 -16.67 -12.43 7.24
N VAL A 142 -17.39 -11.30 7.17
CA VAL A 142 -16.97 -10.11 6.43
C VAL A 142 -16.96 -8.91 7.37
N THR A 143 -15.80 -8.27 7.49
CA THR A 143 -15.64 -7.03 8.25
C THR A 143 -15.33 -5.89 7.29
N GLU A 144 -16.03 -4.77 7.42
CA GLU A 144 -15.76 -3.53 6.69
C GLU A 144 -14.95 -2.57 7.58
N ILE A 145 -13.78 -2.14 7.12
CA ILE A 145 -13.00 -1.09 7.77
C ILE A 145 -13.49 0.25 7.24
N ARG A 146 -13.97 1.08 8.16
CA ARG A 146 -14.57 2.39 7.88
C ARG A 146 -13.67 3.56 8.26
N GLY A 147 -12.37 3.36 8.49
CA GLY A 147 -11.46 4.47 8.79
C GLY A 147 -11.73 5.14 10.15
N PHE A 148 -11.32 6.40 10.27
CA PHE A 148 -11.39 7.17 11.51
C PHE A 148 -12.73 7.89 11.69
N THR A 149 -13.30 7.68 12.87
CA THR A 149 -14.34 8.53 13.46
C THR A 149 -13.76 9.89 13.84
N ASP A 150 -14.61 10.90 14.04
CA ASP A 150 -14.14 12.24 14.41
C ASP A 150 -13.28 12.26 15.70
N PRO A 151 -13.62 11.54 16.79
CA PRO A 151 -12.75 11.43 17.94
C PRO A 151 -11.39 10.80 17.62
N GLN A 152 -11.35 9.78 16.75
CA GLN A 152 -10.09 9.13 16.35
C GLN A 152 -9.23 10.03 15.45
N LYS A 153 -9.84 10.89 14.63
CA LYS A 153 -9.10 11.92 13.87
C LYS A 153 -8.38 12.84 14.85
N GLU A 154 -9.09 13.35 15.86
CA GLU A 154 -8.48 14.22 16.86
C GLU A 154 -7.39 13.52 17.67
N GLU A 155 -7.64 12.28 18.08
CA GLU A 155 -6.66 11.45 18.79
C GLU A 155 -5.39 11.26 17.95
N TYR A 156 -5.54 10.98 16.65
CA TYR A 156 -4.41 10.87 15.74
C TYR A 156 -3.58 12.14 15.71
N PHE A 157 -4.20 13.31 15.54
CA PHE A 157 -3.47 14.57 15.47
C PHE A 157 -2.85 14.98 16.82
N ARG A 158 -3.51 14.75 17.96
CA ARG A 158 -2.88 14.95 19.28
C ARG A 158 -1.69 14.03 19.51
N LYS A 159 -1.78 12.76 19.12
CA LYS A 159 -0.65 11.83 19.22
C LYS A 159 0.50 12.22 18.30
N ARG A 160 0.19 12.82 17.14
CA ARG A 160 1.18 13.21 16.13
C ARG A 160 1.90 14.51 16.45
N PHE A 161 1.22 15.46 17.09
CA PHE A 161 1.73 16.77 17.48
C PHE A 161 1.75 16.84 18.99
N GLY A 162 2.93 16.65 19.60
CA GLY A 162 3.08 16.57 21.06
C GLY A 162 2.78 17.89 21.80
N ASP A 163 2.78 19.01 21.10
CA ASP A 163 2.36 20.31 21.63
C ASP A 163 0.84 20.50 21.51
N GLU A 164 0.17 20.71 22.63
CA GLU A 164 -1.30 20.79 22.71
C GLU A 164 -1.87 22.02 21.98
N GLU A 165 -1.15 23.14 21.94
CA GLU A 165 -1.59 24.35 21.25
C GLU A 165 -1.52 24.14 19.73
N GLN A 166 -0.41 23.58 19.25
CA GLN A 166 -0.20 23.22 17.86
C GLN A 166 -1.24 22.18 17.40
N ALA A 167 -1.44 21.11 18.18
CA ALA A 167 -2.43 20.08 17.90
C ALA A 167 -3.84 20.68 17.82
N SER A 168 -4.21 21.55 18.75
CA SER A 168 -5.51 22.23 18.78
C SER A 168 -5.73 23.12 17.55
N ARG A 169 -4.70 23.87 17.14
CA ARG A 169 -4.74 24.71 15.93
C ARG A 169 -4.93 23.87 14.66
N ILE A 170 -4.22 22.74 14.55
CA ILE A 170 -4.34 21.82 13.41
C ILE A 170 -5.73 21.19 13.36
N ILE A 171 -6.23 20.67 14.49
CA ILE A 171 -7.56 20.08 14.58
C ILE A 171 -8.63 21.10 14.20
N SER A 172 -8.51 22.34 14.67
CA SER A 172 -9.42 23.43 14.30
C SER A 172 -9.39 23.73 12.80
N HIS A 173 -8.20 23.80 12.19
CA HIS A 173 -8.06 23.99 10.74
C HIS A 173 -8.69 22.86 9.93
N ILE A 174 -8.48 21.61 10.35
CA ILE A 174 -9.06 20.44 9.68
C ILE A 174 -10.59 20.46 9.79
N LYS A 175 -11.15 20.79 10.96
CA LYS A 175 -12.60 20.89 11.17
C LYS A 175 -13.24 22.02 10.35
N THR A 176 -12.54 23.14 10.17
CA THR A 176 -13.05 24.28 9.38
C THR A 176 -12.97 24.04 7.88
N SER A 177 -11.99 23.25 7.39
CA SER A 177 -11.95 22.81 6.00
C SER A 177 -12.77 21.54 5.78
N ARG A 178 -13.95 21.67 5.17
CA ARG A 178 -14.83 20.53 4.82
C ARG A 178 -14.09 19.42 4.06
N SER A 179 -13.24 19.78 3.10
CA SER A 179 -12.52 18.80 2.28
C SER A 179 -11.50 18.02 3.10
N LEU A 180 -10.71 18.70 3.95
CA LEU A 180 -9.74 18.03 4.83
C LEU A 180 -10.44 17.14 5.85
N HIS A 181 -11.52 17.65 6.45
CA HIS A 181 -12.30 16.91 7.44
C HIS A 181 -12.87 15.59 6.88
N ILE A 182 -13.39 15.61 5.65
CA ILE A 182 -13.93 14.44 4.97
C ILE A 182 -12.81 13.46 4.61
N MET A 183 -11.71 13.94 4.01
CA MET A 183 -10.63 13.05 3.60
C MET A 183 -9.92 12.39 4.79
N CYS A 184 -9.75 13.11 5.91
CA CYS A 184 -9.14 12.58 7.13
C CYS A 184 -9.95 11.44 7.77
N HIS A 185 -11.12 11.10 7.24
CA HIS A 185 -11.74 9.82 7.52
C HIS A 185 -10.87 8.63 7.13
N ILE A 186 -10.06 8.77 6.08
CA ILE A 186 -9.13 7.76 5.61
C ILE A 186 -7.75 8.02 6.26
N PRO A 187 -7.19 7.07 7.04
CA PRO A 187 -5.95 7.30 7.81
C PRO A 187 -4.74 7.80 7.01
N VAL A 188 -4.54 7.33 5.77
CA VAL A 188 -3.43 7.83 4.93
C VAL A 188 -3.51 9.34 4.70
N PHE A 189 -4.70 9.91 4.65
CA PHE A 189 -4.89 11.35 4.51
C PHE A 189 -4.63 12.11 5.80
N CYS A 190 -4.87 11.50 6.97
CA CYS A 190 -4.42 12.08 8.22
C CYS A 190 -2.90 12.21 8.24
N TRP A 191 -2.19 11.18 7.76
CA TRP A 191 -0.73 11.20 7.64
C TRP A 191 -0.22 12.23 6.63
N ILE A 192 -0.81 12.30 5.42
CA ILE A 192 -0.48 13.34 4.43
C ILE A 192 -0.71 14.74 5.02
N THR A 193 -1.86 14.92 5.69
CA THR A 193 -2.24 16.21 6.27
C THR A 193 -1.30 16.62 7.39
N ALA A 194 -0.98 15.70 8.30
CA ALA A 194 -0.02 15.96 9.36
C ALA A 194 1.35 16.34 8.78
N THR A 195 1.86 15.57 7.81
CA THR A 195 3.16 15.83 7.17
C THR A 195 3.23 17.21 6.54
N VAL A 196 2.16 17.63 5.85
CA VAL A 196 2.08 18.97 5.24
C VAL A 196 1.98 20.07 6.29
N LEU A 197 1.12 19.91 7.30
CA LEU A 197 0.88 20.95 8.29
C LEU A 197 2.08 21.13 9.23
N GLU A 198 2.83 20.06 9.52
CA GLU A 198 4.10 20.15 10.26
C GLU A 198 5.10 21.06 9.54
N ASP A 199 5.43 20.76 8.27
CA ASP A 199 6.37 21.56 7.48
C ASP A 199 5.93 23.03 7.34
N VAL A 200 4.62 23.26 7.12
CA VAL A 200 4.10 24.63 6.97
C VAL A 200 4.20 25.40 8.29
N LEU A 201 3.98 24.76 9.44
CA LEU A 201 4.05 25.42 10.74
C LEU A 201 5.49 25.71 11.16
N GLU A 202 6.43 24.81 10.88
CA GLU A 202 7.85 24.99 11.20
C GLU A 202 8.51 26.07 10.32
N THR A 203 8.17 26.12 9.03
CA THR A 203 8.86 27.00 8.07
C THR A 203 8.18 28.36 7.87
N ARG A 204 6.94 28.54 8.36
CA ARG A 204 6.15 29.76 8.11
C ARG A 204 5.39 30.18 9.35
N GLU A 205 6.10 30.75 10.32
CA GLU A 205 5.50 31.49 11.44
C GLU A 205 4.52 32.55 10.88
N GLY A 206 3.22 32.24 10.86
CA GLY A 206 2.14 33.19 10.56
C GLY A 206 1.50 33.17 9.16
N ARG A 207 1.82 32.24 8.24
CA ARG A 207 1.07 32.13 6.96
C ARG A 207 -0.19 31.24 7.06
N GLN A 208 -1.14 31.46 6.14
CA GLN A 208 -2.37 30.67 6.04
C GLN A 208 -2.06 29.19 5.73
N LEU A 209 -2.72 28.30 6.46
CA LEU A 209 -2.66 26.86 6.22
C LEU A 209 -3.40 26.50 4.92
N PRO A 210 -2.95 25.47 4.18
CA PRO A 210 -3.58 25.04 2.93
C PRO A 210 -5.05 24.68 3.15
N LYS A 211 -5.93 25.21 2.31
CA LYS A 211 -7.38 25.09 2.43
C LYS A 211 -7.96 24.07 1.45
N THR A 212 -7.37 23.97 0.26
CA THR A 212 -7.85 23.09 -0.81
C THR A 212 -7.03 21.81 -0.93
N LEU A 213 -7.61 20.78 -1.54
CA LEU A 213 -6.91 19.51 -1.79
C LEU A 213 -5.74 19.70 -2.74
N THR A 214 -5.91 20.54 -3.77
CA THR A 214 -4.85 20.90 -4.70
C THR A 214 -3.68 21.53 -3.96
N GLU A 215 -3.94 22.49 -3.07
CA GLU A 215 -2.90 23.07 -2.22
C GLU A 215 -2.24 22.00 -1.34
N MET A 216 -3.02 21.11 -0.71
CA MET A 216 -2.45 20.01 0.09
C MET A 216 -1.49 19.14 -0.70
N TYR A 217 -1.86 18.72 -1.92
CA TYR A 217 -0.97 17.88 -2.73
C TYR A 217 0.24 18.64 -3.26
N ILE A 218 0.10 19.90 -3.65
CA ILE A 218 1.23 20.75 -4.04
C ILE A 218 2.22 20.85 -2.86
N HIS A 219 1.72 21.17 -1.67
CA HIS A 219 2.53 21.24 -0.47
C HIS A 219 3.14 19.90 -0.12
N PHE A 220 2.40 18.81 -0.26
CA PHE A 220 2.90 17.46 -0.05
C PHE A 220 4.09 17.15 -0.95
N LEU A 221 4.00 17.42 -2.26
CA LEU A 221 5.13 17.24 -3.18
C LEU A 221 6.33 18.12 -2.81
N VAL A 222 6.10 19.36 -2.37
CA VAL A 222 7.16 20.25 -1.87
C VAL A 222 7.86 19.65 -0.66
N VAL A 223 7.12 19.14 0.33
CA VAL A 223 7.70 18.48 1.51
C VAL A 223 8.56 17.29 1.08
N GLN A 224 8.05 16.46 0.16
CA GLN A 224 8.78 15.29 -0.31
C GLN A 224 10.06 15.66 -1.08
N ALA A 225 10.04 16.75 -1.86
CA ALA A 225 11.23 17.27 -2.52
C ALA A 225 12.27 17.79 -1.51
N LYS A 226 11.85 18.50 -0.44
CA LYS A 226 12.75 18.94 0.64
C LYS A 226 13.36 17.74 1.38
N VAL A 227 12.54 16.78 1.78
CA VAL A 227 12.97 15.58 2.52
C VAL A 227 14.01 14.80 1.72
N LYS A 228 13.79 14.62 0.41
CA LYS A 228 14.80 14.02 -0.46
C LYS A 228 16.12 14.81 -0.38
N LYS A 229 16.05 16.13 -0.56
CA LYS A 229 17.24 16.97 -0.66
C LYS A 229 18.10 16.92 0.60
N VAL A 230 17.46 17.02 1.76
CA VAL A 230 18.16 16.96 3.06
C VAL A 230 18.74 15.57 3.30
N LYS A 231 17.98 14.51 3.03
CA LYS A 231 18.40 13.13 3.35
C LYS A 231 19.41 12.53 2.37
N TYR A 232 19.39 12.92 1.10
CA TYR A 232 20.14 12.22 0.05
C TYR A 232 21.07 13.12 -0.77
N ASP A 233 20.73 14.41 -0.93
CA ASP A 233 21.52 15.34 -1.75
C ASP A 233 22.46 16.21 -0.88
N GLY A 234 22.46 16.04 0.45
CA GLY A 234 23.31 16.78 1.39
C GLY A 234 23.03 18.28 1.49
N GLY A 235 21.86 18.73 1.00
CA GLY A 235 21.46 20.13 0.98
C GLY A 235 20.84 20.61 2.29
N ALA A 236 20.84 21.93 2.51
CA ALA A 236 20.19 22.57 3.65
C ALA A 236 18.68 22.80 3.39
N GLU A 237 17.87 22.84 4.45
CA GLU A 237 16.42 23.13 4.38
C GLU A 237 16.09 24.50 3.76
N THR A 238 17.04 25.43 3.82
CA THR A 238 16.93 26.80 3.30
C THR A 238 17.06 26.89 1.78
N ASP A 239 17.50 25.83 1.11
CA ASP A 239 17.71 25.84 -0.32
C ASP A 239 16.38 25.84 -1.12
N PRO A 240 16.41 26.25 -2.41
CA PRO A 240 15.27 26.10 -3.30
C PRO A 240 14.74 24.67 -3.27
N HIS A 241 13.43 24.53 -3.01
CA HIS A 241 12.78 23.23 -2.84
C HIS A 241 12.75 22.41 -4.13
N TRP A 242 12.90 23.06 -5.29
CA TRP A 242 12.89 22.41 -6.61
C TRP A 242 14.25 22.56 -7.29
N SER A 243 14.90 21.44 -7.59
CA SER A 243 16.01 21.33 -8.54
C SER A 243 15.52 20.87 -9.93
N PRO A 244 16.29 21.10 -11.01
CA PRO A 244 15.97 20.54 -12.33
C PRO A 244 15.70 19.02 -12.31
N GLU A 245 16.48 18.27 -11.52
CA GLU A 245 16.35 16.82 -11.37
C GLU A 245 15.04 16.45 -10.66
N SER A 246 14.67 17.19 -9.61
CA SER A 246 13.41 16.95 -8.90
C SER A 246 12.17 17.24 -9.74
N ARG A 247 12.21 18.30 -10.57
CA ARG A 247 11.13 18.61 -11.52
C ARG A 247 11.00 17.52 -12.56
N LYS A 248 12.12 17.11 -13.17
CA LYS A 248 12.15 16.01 -14.14
C LYS A 248 11.58 14.71 -13.55
N MET A 249 11.93 14.38 -12.30
CA MET A 249 11.35 13.22 -11.63
C MET A 249 9.83 13.34 -11.46
N MET A 250 9.32 14.50 -11.01
CA MET A 250 7.88 14.69 -10.86
C MET A 250 7.13 14.61 -12.20
N GLU A 251 7.72 15.12 -13.28
CA GLU A 251 7.17 14.96 -14.64
C GLU A 251 7.12 13.49 -15.06
N SER A 252 8.20 12.72 -14.83
CA SER A 252 8.23 11.28 -15.12
C SER A 252 7.24 10.49 -14.27
N LEU A 253 7.11 10.80 -12.97
CA LEU A 253 6.10 10.19 -12.09
C LEU A 253 4.67 10.55 -12.53
N GLY A 254 4.43 11.78 -12.98
CA GLY A 254 3.16 12.20 -13.55
C GLY A 254 2.80 11.44 -14.83
N LYS A 255 3.76 11.24 -15.73
CA LYS A 255 3.59 10.40 -16.91
C LYS A 255 3.26 8.95 -16.55
N LEU A 256 4.05 8.34 -15.64
CA LEU A 256 3.81 6.98 -15.16
C LEU A 256 2.40 6.86 -14.54
N ALA A 257 2.01 7.82 -13.72
CA ALA A 257 0.69 7.84 -13.09
C ALA A 257 -0.43 7.85 -14.13
N PHE A 258 -0.33 8.71 -15.15
CA PHE A 258 -1.30 8.81 -16.23
C PHE A 258 -1.38 7.51 -17.05
N ASP A 259 -0.25 7.04 -17.58
CA ASP A 259 -0.19 5.85 -18.44
C ASP A 259 -0.74 4.60 -17.72
N GLN A 260 -0.41 4.44 -16.44
CA GLN A 260 -0.85 3.27 -15.68
C GLN A 260 -2.30 3.37 -15.23
N LEU A 261 -2.82 4.58 -14.96
CA LEU A 261 -4.26 4.76 -14.73
C LEU A 261 -5.08 4.40 -15.96
N GLN A 262 -4.63 4.78 -17.17
CA GLN A 262 -5.27 4.38 -18.44
C GLN A 262 -5.28 2.86 -18.61
N LYS A 263 -4.23 2.17 -18.16
CA LYS A 263 -4.13 0.70 -18.16
C LYS A 263 -4.90 0.02 -17.02
N GLY A 264 -5.45 0.78 -16.05
CA GLY A 264 -6.10 0.24 -14.84
C GLY A 264 -5.13 -0.36 -13.81
N ASN A 265 -3.83 -0.05 -13.92
CA ASN A 265 -2.78 -0.60 -13.08
C ASN A 265 -2.47 0.31 -11.88
N LEU A 266 -2.37 -0.29 -10.70
CA LEU A 266 -2.00 0.38 -9.44
C LEU A 266 -0.66 -0.09 -8.88
N ILE A 267 -0.08 -1.13 -9.49
CA ILE A 267 1.22 -1.72 -9.14
C ILE A 267 2.06 -1.72 -10.41
N PHE A 268 3.30 -1.26 -10.28
CA PHE A 268 4.24 -1.06 -11.36
C PHE A 268 5.48 -1.92 -11.15
N TYR A 269 6.06 -2.37 -12.25
CA TYR A 269 7.30 -3.14 -12.29
C TYR A 269 8.43 -2.29 -12.84
N GLU A 270 9.67 -2.75 -12.69
CA GLU A 270 10.85 -2.07 -13.24
C GLU A 270 10.70 -1.73 -14.74
N SER A 271 10.04 -2.58 -15.52
CA SER A 271 9.75 -2.31 -16.93
C SER A 271 8.84 -1.09 -17.13
N ASP A 272 7.82 -0.92 -16.29
CA ASP A 272 6.90 0.22 -16.36
C ASP A 272 7.61 1.55 -16.04
N LEU A 273 8.55 1.51 -15.08
CA LEU A 273 9.35 2.67 -14.70
C LEU A 273 10.33 3.08 -15.81
N THR A 274 11.01 2.09 -16.39
CA THR A 274 11.98 2.33 -17.47
C THR A 274 11.32 2.85 -18.75
N GLU A 275 10.11 2.39 -19.07
CA GLU A 275 9.28 2.95 -20.17
C GLU A 275 8.97 4.46 -19.97
N CYS A 276 8.85 4.90 -18.71
CA CYS A 276 8.63 6.30 -18.35
C CYS A 276 9.93 7.11 -18.15
N GLY A 277 11.09 6.52 -18.45
CA GLY A 277 12.40 7.15 -18.28
C GLY A 277 12.81 7.37 -16.82
N ILE A 278 12.24 6.60 -15.89
CA ILE A 278 12.52 6.69 -14.46
C ILE A 278 13.70 5.76 -14.12
N ASP A 279 14.79 6.33 -13.61
CA ASP A 279 15.83 5.54 -12.96
C ASP A 279 15.29 4.99 -11.64
N ILE A 280 15.28 3.65 -11.53
CA ILE A 280 14.82 2.92 -10.35
C ILE A 280 15.49 3.43 -9.08
N ARG A 281 16.82 3.65 -9.10
CA ARG A 281 17.56 4.13 -7.92
C ARG A 281 17.14 5.52 -7.50
N ALA A 282 16.80 6.37 -8.47
CA ALA A 282 16.33 7.73 -8.20
C ALA A 282 14.87 7.75 -7.72
N ALA A 283 14.04 6.81 -8.17
CA ALA A 283 12.65 6.69 -7.73
C ALA A 283 12.52 6.24 -6.27
N SER A 284 13.38 5.33 -5.82
CA SER A 284 13.47 4.83 -4.44
C SER A 284 13.57 5.95 -3.40
N VAL A 285 14.16 7.08 -3.79
CA VAL A 285 14.43 8.24 -2.93
C VAL A 285 13.17 9.04 -2.62
N TYR A 286 12.11 8.91 -3.44
CA TYR A 286 10.83 9.60 -3.25
C TYR A 286 9.78 8.73 -2.55
N SER A 287 10.20 7.94 -1.57
CA SER A 287 9.39 6.92 -0.89
C SER A 287 8.06 7.44 -0.32
N GLY A 288 7.97 8.72 0.03
CA GLY A 288 6.73 9.33 0.51
C GLY A 288 5.71 9.71 -0.58
N VAL A 289 6.10 9.75 -1.85
CA VAL A 289 5.17 9.90 -3.00
C VAL A 289 4.97 8.54 -3.69
N PHE A 290 6.09 7.85 -3.89
CA PHE A 290 6.23 6.67 -4.70
C PHE A 290 6.99 5.64 -3.88
N THR A 291 6.26 4.69 -3.31
CA THR A 291 6.84 3.69 -2.43
C THR A 291 7.42 2.58 -3.28
N GLN A 292 8.75 2.45 -3.26
CA GLN A 292 9.37 1.19 -3.59
C GLN A 292 9.05 0.21 -2.47
N ILE A 293 8.42 -0.89 -2.83
CA ILE A 293 8.26 -2.01 -1.91
C ILE A 293 9.52 -2.84 -2.10
N PHE A 294 10.47 -2.69 -1.17
CA PHE A 294 11.64 -3.54 -1.13
C PHE A 294 11.20 -4.97 -0.83
N LYS A 295 11.67 -5.90 -1.67
CA LYS A 295 11.75 -7.31 -1.36
C LYS A 295 13.15 -7.59 -0.77
N GLU A 296 13.41 -7.06 0.43
CA GLU A 296 14.66 -7.31 1.15
C GLU A 296 14.44 -7.82 2.58
N GLU A 297 13.23 -8.30 2.92
CA GLU A 297 13.00 -8.85 4.27
C GLU A 297 13.21 -10.36 4.38
N ARG A 298 13.39 -11.10 3.28
CA ARG A 298 13.50 -12.59 3.31
C ARG A 298 14.49 -13.20 2.31
N GLY A 299 15.31 -12.40 1.63
CA GLY A 299 16.44 -12.88 0.82
C GLY A 299 16.14 -13.71 -0.44
N LEU A 300 14.89 -13.99 -0.80
CA LEU A 300 14.56 -15.04 -1.78
C LEU A 300 14.16 -14.56 -3.18
N TYR A 301 13.87 -13.27 -3.37
CA TYR A 301 13.47 -12.72 -4.68
C TYR A 301 13.79 -11.23 -4.75
N GLN A 302 14.31 -10.78 -5.90
CA GLN A 302 14.80 -9.41 -6.10
C GLN A 302 13.86 -8.52 -6.92
N ASP A 303 12.67 -8.98 -7.31
CA ASP A 303 11.75 -8.17 -8.12
C ASP A 303 11.22 -6.98 -7.33
N LYS A 304 11.63 -5.78 -7.74
CA LYS A 304 11.15 -4.52 -7.16
C LYS A 304 9.80 -4.18 -7.78
N VAL A 305 8.80 -4.04 -6.91
CA VAL A 305 7.49 -3.52 -7.29
C VAL A 305 7.27 -2.16 -6.65
N PHE A 306 6.51 -1.32 -7.34
CA PHE A 306 6.30 0.07 -6.95
C PHE A 306 4.81 0.40 -6.97
N CYS A 307 4.39 1.27 -6.07
CA CYS A 307 3.07 1.88 -6.12
C CYS A 307 3.12 3.30 -5.58
N PHE A 308 2.15 4.13 -5.96
CA PHE A 308 1.95 5.41 -5.26
C PHE A 308 1.41 5.14 -3.86
N ILE A 309 1.75 6.01 -2.91
CA ILE A 309 1.34 5.87 -1.50
C ILE A 309 -0.19 5.82 -1.33
N HIS A 310 -0.91 6.47 -2.25
CA HIS A 310 -2.36 6.39 -2.34
C HIS A 310 -2.83 6.71 -3.77
N LEU A 311 -3.97 6.14 -4.19
CA LEU A 311 -4.56 6.37 -5.52
C LEU A 311 -4.76 7.86 -5.80
N SER A 312 -5.21 8.64 -4.82
CA SER A 312 -5.42 10.08 -5.00
C SER A 312 -4.13 10.85 -5.33
N VAL A 313 -2.98 10.36 -4.86
CA VAL A 313 -1.66 10.96 -5.19
C VAL A 313 -1.30 10.63 -6.64
N GLN A 314 -1.58 9.39 -7.08
CA GLN A 314 -1.46 8.99 -8.48
C GLN A 314 -2.37 9.84 -9.37
N GLU A 315 -3.65 9.99 -9.03
CA GLU A 315 -4.62 10.82 -9.76
C GLU A 315 -4.19 12.28 -9.83
N PHE A 316 -3.69 12.84 -8.72
CA PHE A 316 -3.18 14.21 -8.69
C PHE A 316 -1.98 14.39 -9.63
N LEU A 317 -1.01 13.47 -9.61
CA LEU A 317 0.17 13.52 -10.48
C LEU A 317 -0.19 13.31 -11.96
N ALA A 318 -1.15 12.44 -12.25
CA ALA A 318 -1.67 12.25 -13.60
C ALA A 318 -2.37 13.53 -14.11
N ALA A 319 -3.21 14.15 -13.28
CA ALA A 319 -3.86 15.42 -13.60
C ALA A 319 -2.84 16.54 -13.83
N LEU A 320 -1.79 16.60 -13.00
CA LEU A 320 -0.68 17.53 -13.18
C LEU A 320 0.04 17.30 -14.51
N HIS A 321 0.30 16.04 -14.89
CA HIS A 321 0.92 15.70 -16.16
C HIS A 321 0.08 16.14 -17.37
N VAL A 322 -1.23 15.88 -17.34
CA VAL A 322 -2.17 16.34 -18.38
C VAL A 322 -2.15 17.86 -18.48
N HIS A 323 -2.25 18.55 -17.33
CA HIS A 323 -2.29 20.00 -17.27
C HIS A 323 -1.00 20.65 -17.82
N LEU A 324 0.17 20.16 -17.38
CA LEU A 324 1.46 20.65 -17.85
C LEU A 324 1.68 20.37 -19.33
N THR A 325 1.27 19.19 -19.81
CA THR A 325 1.37 18.84 -21.23
C THR A 325 0.52 19.80 -22.07
N PHE A 326 -0.74 20.02 -21.68
CA PHE A 326 -1.63 20.92 -22.39
C PHE A 326 -1.08 22.35 -22.43
N ILE A 327 -0.58 22.87 -21.30
CA ILE A 327 -0.04 24.24 -21.25
C ILE A 327 1.25 24.37 -22.08
N ASN A 328 2.13 23.37 -22.05
CA ASN A 328 3.45 23.47 -22.68
C ASN A 328 3.44 23.16 -24.19
N SER A 329 2.58 22.24 -24.65
CA SER A 329 2.56 21.78 -26.04
C SER A 329 1.21 21.97 -26.76
N GLY A 330 0.15 22.36 -26.04
CA GLY A 330 -1.21 22.45 -26.57
C GLY A 330 -1.90 21.10 -26.78
N LEU A 331 -1.23 19.99 -26.47
CA LEU A 331 -1.78 18.64 -26.67
C LEU A 331 -2.76 18.29 -25.55
N ASN A 332 -4.00 17.98 -25.92
CA ASN A 332 -4.99 17.46 -24.98
C ASN A 332 -4.91 15.93 -24.89
N LEU A 333 -4.24 15.43 -23.85
CA LEU A 333 -4.09 13.98 -23.61
C LEU A 333 -5.40 13.25 -23.28
N LEU A 334 -6.48 13.98 -22.98
CA LEU A 334 -7.80 13.41 -22.69
C LEU A 334 -8.74 13.41 -23.89
N GLU A 335 -8.31 13.94 -25.04
CA GLU A 335 -9.12 13.94 -26.26
C GLU A 335 -9.23 12.51 -26.80
N GLU A 336 -10.45 11.98 -26.88
CA GLU A 336 -10.69 10.69 -27.51
C GLU A 336 -10.29 10.77 -28.98
N GLN A 337 -9.34 9.92 -29.41
CA GLN A 337 -9.12 9.73 -30.83
C GLN A 337 -10.40 9.12 -31.42
N GLN A 338 -11.12 9.89 -32.24
CA GLN A 338 -12.17 9.33 -33.07
C GLN A 338 -11.54 8.25 -33.95
N THR A 339 -11.78 6.99 -33.62
CA THR A 339 -11.50 5.88 -34.53
C THR A 339 -12.41 6.03 -35.74
N THR A 340 -11.85 6.59 -36.81
CA THR A 340 -12.44 6.56 -38.17
C THR A 340 -12.52 5.16 -38.73
#